data_AF-A0A6A1VW44-F1
#
_entry.id   AF-A0A6A1VW44-F1
#
_cell.length_a   1.000
_cell.length_b   1.000
_cell.length_c   1.000
_cell.angle_alpha   90.00
_cell.angle_beta   90.00
_cell.angle_gamma   90.00
#
_symmetry.space_group_name_H-M   'P 1'
#
loop_
_entity.id
_entity.type
_entity.pdbx_description
1 polymer ?
#
loop_
_entity_poly.entity_id
_entity_poly.type
_entity_poly.pdbx_seq_one_letter_code
_entity_poly.pdbx_strand_id
1 'polypeptide(L)'
;MPTSIAVTVEPSVLSFSAIGEKKSFKVHVYGPNIAQQPITSGEIMWDDGVHFVRSPLVVFTVLPGSPYPAFSTRQKKPFSRDSSMHHKNWILGH
;
A
#
# COMPACT_ATOMS: atom_id res chain seq x y z
N MET A 1 7.94 -1.10 14.62
CA MET A 1 6.72 -1.92 14.80
C MET A 1 6.70 -2.41 16.23
N PRO A 2 5.57 -2.35 16.96
CA PRO A 2 5.46 -3.01 18.25
C PRO A 2 5.68 -4.52 18.09
N THR A 3 6.23 -5.16 19.13
CA THR A 3 6.78 -6.53 19.10
C THR A 3 5.78 -7.62 18.70
N SER A 4 4.47 -7.34 18.76
CA SER A 4 3.41 -8.28 18.43
C SER A 4 3.05 -8.34 16.93
N ILE A 5 3.46 -7.37 16.12
CA ILE A 5 3.15 -7.34 14.68
C ILE A 5 4.44 -7.46 13.87
N ALA A 6 4.54 -8.51 13.07
CA ALA A 6 5.62 -8.68 12.11
C ALA A 6 5.12 -8.34 10.70
N VAL A 7 5.93 -7.60 9.95
CA VAL A 7 5.63 -7.21 8.57
C VAL A 7 6.79 -7.64 7.69
N THR A 8 6.49 -8.36 6.61
CA THR A 8 7.48 -8.70 5.58
C THR A 8 7.00 -8.22 4.21
N VAL A 9 7.95 -7.94 3.33
CA VAL A 9 7.69 -7.44 1.98
C VAL A 9 8.44 -8.31 0.97
N GLU A 10 7.73 -8.75 -0.07
CA GLU A 10 8.29 -9.58 -1.13
C GLU A 10 7.99 -9.02 -2.53
N PRO A 11 9.02 -8.78 -3.37
CA PRO A 11 10.45 -8.86 -3.06
C PRO A 11 10.90 -7.74 -2.11
N SER A 12 12.02 -7.93 -1.41
CA SER A 12 12.62 -6.91 -0.54
C SER A 12 13.35 -5.80 -1.29
N VAL A 13 13.64 -6.01 -2.58
CA VAL A 13 14.31 -5.06 -3.46
C VAL A 13 13.55 -4.96 -4.79
N LEU A 14 13.34 -3.73 -5.25
CA LEU A 14 12.74 -3.44 -6.54
C LEU A 14 13.79 -2.78 -7.44
N SER A 15 14.22 -3.48 -8.49
CA SER A 15 15.16 -2.95 -9.48
C SER A 15 14.41 -2.43 -10.70
N PHE A 16 14.70 -1.19 -11.10
CA PHE A 16 14.13 -0.55 -12.29
C PHE A 16 15.23 -0.33 -13.32
N SER A 17 14.96 -0.62 -14.59
CA SER A 17 15.94 -0.47 -15.68
C SER A 17 15.56 0.60 -16.70
N ALA A 18 14.30 1.04 -16.70
CA ALA A 18 13.79 2.03 -17.64
C ALA A 18 12.79 2.99 -16.99
N ILE A 19 12.71 4.21 -17.55
CA ILE A 19 11.72 5.21 -17.15
C ILE A 19 10.31 4.69 -17.46
N GLY A 20 9.42 4.77 -16.47
CA GLY A 20 8.03 4.33 -16.58
C GLY A 20 7.79 2.84 -16.29
N GLU A 21 8.84 2.09 -15.95
CA GLU A 21 8.69 0.70 -15.52
C GLU A 21 7.88 0.60 -14.21
N LYS A 22 6.99 -0.38 -14.14
CA LYS A 22 6.15 -0.64 -12.97
C LYS A 22 6.55 -1.96 -12.33
N LYS A 23 6.74 -1.95 -11.02
CA LYS A 23 6.95 -3.14 -10.21
C LYS A 23 5.85 -3.28 -9.16
N SER A 24 5.60 -4.52 -8.77
CA SER A 24 4.63 -4.87 -7.73
C SER A 24 5.36 -5.57 -6.59
N PHE A 25 4.88 -5.34 -5.37
CA PHE A 25 5.34 -6.03 -4.17
C PHE A 25 4.12 -6.53 -3.37
N LYS A 26 4.34 -7.51 -2.53
CA LYS A 26 3.36 -8.01 -1.56
C LYS A 26 3.81 -7.67 -0.16
N VAL A 27 2.84 -7.31 0.67
CA VAL A 27 3.04 -7.07 2.10
C VAL A 27 2.36 -8.20 2.84
N HIS A 28 3.11 -8.90 3.67
CA HIS A 28 2.60 -9.89 4.59
C HIS A 28 2.60 -9.31 5.99
N VAL A 29 1.45 -9.36 6.66
CA VAL A 29 1.28 -8.88 8.02
C VAL A 29 0.91 -10.06 8.90
N TYR A 30 1.70 -10.28 9.94
CA TYR A 30 1.53 -11.36 10.91
C TYR A 30 1.30 -10.73 12.27
N GLY A 31 0.36 -11.29 13.02
CA GLY A 31 0.05 -10.85 14.37
C GLY A 31 -0.61 -11.96 15.16
N PRO A 32 -0.78 -11.78 16.48
CA PRO A 32 -1.52 -12.69 17.32
C PRO A 32 -3.00 -12.75 16.90
N ASN A 33 -3.73 -13.73 17.45
CA ASN A 33 -5.17 -13.85 17.25
C ASN A 33 -5.89 -12.51 17.42
N ILE A 34 -6.84 -12.23 16.54
CA ILE A 34 -7.60 -10.99 16.52
C ILE A 34 -8.34 -10.86 17.87
N ALA A 35 -7.89 -9.92 18.68
CA ALA A 35 -8.44 -9.56 19.98
C ALA A 35 -8.51 -8.03 20.07
N GLN A 36 -9.03 -7.47 21.15
CA GLN A 36 -8.94 -6.03 21.37
C GLN A 36 -7.47 -5.60 21.45
N GLN A 37 -6.95 -5.10 20.35
CA GLN A 37 -5.58 -4.62 20.23
C GLN A 37 -5.60 -3.11 19.99
N PRO A 38 -4.65 -2.35 20.58
CA PRO A 38 -4.47 -0.96 20.22
C PRO A 38 -4.27 -0.79 18.71
N ILE A 39 -4.77 0.32 18.16
CA ILE A 39 -4.45 0.69 16.78
C ILE A 39 -2.94 0.80 16.67
N THR A 40 -2.37 0.06 15.74
CA THR A 40 -0.94 0.06 15.47
C THR A 40 -0.71 0.65 14.10
N SER A 41 0.13 1.68 14.02
CA SER A 41 0.53 2.28 12.76
C SER A 41 2.02 2.12 12.51
N GLY A 42 2.38 2.25 11.24
CA GLY A 42 3.72 2.06 10.75
C GLY A 42 3.82 2.44 9.29
N GLU A 43 4.95 2.10 8.66
CA GLU A 43 5.17 2.34 7.24
C GLU A 43 6.11 1.33 6.62
N ILE A 44 5.96 1.17 5.31
CA ILE A 44 6.95 0.57 4.43
C ILE A 44 7.63 1.72 3.71
N MET A 45 8.96 1.72 3.73
CA MET A 45 9.76 2.74 3.06
C MET A 45 10.65 2.07 2.02
N TRP A 46 10.54 2.54 0.79
CA TRP A 46 11.52 2.25 -0.26
C TRP A 46 12.52 3.40 -0.31
N ASP A 47 13.79 3.05 -0.26
CA ASP A 47 14.90 3.97 -0.22
C ASP A 47 15.97 3.50 -1.21
N ASP A 48 16.34 4.38 -2.15
CA ASP A 48 17.45 4.18 -3.10
C ASP A 48 18.68 5.06 -2.78
N GLY A 49 18.67 5.76 -1.64
CA GLY A 49 19.66 6.73 -1.19
C GLY A 49 19.35 8.18 -1.58
N VAL A 50 18.40 8.41 -2.50
CA VAL A 50 18.01 9.74 -2.99
C VAL A 50 16.51 9.98 -2.80
N HIS A 51 15.68 9.01 -3.15
CA HIS A 51 14.23 9.03 -3.08
C HIS A 51 13.74 8.16 -1.92
N PHE A 52 12.83 8.71 -1.12
CA PHE A 52 12.19 8.01 -0.02
C PHE A 52 10.69 7.87 -0.30
N VAL A 53 10.27 6.69 -0.75
CA VAL A 53 8.86 6.40 -1.06
C VAL A 53 8.22 5.72 0.14
N ARG A 54 7.35 6.45 0.85
CA ARG A 54 6.68 5.99 2.07
C ARG A 54 5.26 5.49 1.77
N SER A 55 4.91 4.33 2.32
CA SER A 55 3.58 3.74 2.30
C SER A 55 3.10 3.50 3.73
N PRO A 56 2.18 4.32 4.28
CA PRO A 56 1.61 4.11 5.60
C PRO A 56 0.87 2.77 5.72
N LEU A 57 1.03 2.09 6.84
CA LEU A 57 0.36 0.84 7.19
C LEU A 57 -0.35 1.03 8.55
N VAL A 58 -1.65 0.78 8.59
CA VAL A 58 -2.43 0.85 9.83
C VAL A 58 -3.13 -0.48 10.06
N VAL A 59 -2.90 -1.08 11.22
CA VAL A 59 -3.53 -2.31 11.68
C VAL A 59 -4.47 -1.96 12.82
N PHE A 60 -5.74 -2.35 12.67
CA PHE A 60 -6.78 -2.15 13.66
C PHE A 60 -7.78 -3.30 13.61
N THR A 61 -8.46 -3.51 14.73
CA THR A 61 -9.51 -4.53 14.84
C THR A 61 -10.88 -3.88 14.82
N VAL A 62 -11.79 -4.41 14.00
CA VAL A 62 -13.20 -4.03 14.03
C VAL A 62 -13.94 -5.02 14.94
N LEU A 63 -14.44 -4.53 16.07
CA LEU A 63 -15.17 -5.35 17.02
C LEU A 63 -16.65 -5.49 16.62
N PRO A 64 -17.31 -6.60 16.98
CA PRO A 64 -18.77 -6.70 16.87
C PRO A 64 -19.44 -5.55 17.62
N GLY A 65 -20.32 -4.81 16.95
CA GLY A 65 -21.01 -3.64 17.51
C GLY A 65 -20.25 -2.31 17.40
N SER A 66 -19.08 -2.27 16.75
CA SER A 66 -18.42 -0.99 16.48
C SER A 66 -19.29 -0.16 15.52
N PRO A 67 -19.46 1.16 15.76
CA PRO A 67 -20.21 2.05 14.86
C PRO A 67 -19.48 2.29 13.53
N TYR A 68 -18.23 1.81 13.40
CA TYR A 68 -17.47 1.87 12.17
C TYR A 68 -17.90 0.74 11.24
N PRO A 69 -18.23 1.03 9.97
CA PRO A 69 -18.52 -0.03 9.01
C PRO A 69 -17.27 -0.90 8.84
N ALA A 70 -17.41 -2.20 9.08
CA ALA A 70 -16.38 -3.17 8.72
C ALA A 70 -16.18 -3.06 7.20
N PHE A 71 -15.04 -2.57 6.75
CA PHE A 71 -14.66 -2.57 5.33
C PHE A 71 -14.36 -4.02 4.89
N SER A 72 -15.40 -4.85 4.87
CA SER A 72 -15.43 -6.18 4.32
C SER A 72 -15.92 -6.04 2.89
N THR A 73 -14.98 -5.96 1.96
CA THR A 73 -14.87 -6.89 0.82
C THR A 73 -13.70 -6.44 -0.03
N ARG A 74 -12.95 -7.45 -0.51
CA ARG A 74 -11.92 -7.36 -1.54
C ARG A 74 -12.27 -6.28 -2.57
N GLN A 75 -11.62 -5.12 -2.52
CA GLN A 75 -11.61 -4.23 -3.68
C GLN A 75 -10.81 -4.94 -4.78
N LYS A 76 -11.48 -5.79 -5.57
CA LYS A 76 -11.09 -5.88 -6.98
C LYS A 76 -11.22 -4.46 -7.47
N LYS A 77 -10.10 -3.78 -7.69
CA LYS A 77 -10.09 -2.65 -8.61
C LYS A 77 -10.79 -3.18 -9.86
N PRO A 78 -11.93 -2.61 -10.30
CA PRO A 78 -12.41 -2.91 -11.63
C PRO A 78 -11.23 -2.62 -12.54
N PHE A 79 -10.83 -3.58 -13.35
CA PHE A 79 -10.09 -3.23 -14.54
C PHE A 79 -11.08 -2.39 -15.37
N SER A 80 -11.06 -1.08 -15.17
CA SER A 80 -11.66 -0.15 -16.09
C SER A 80 -10.86 -0.29 -17.36
N ARG A 81 -11.41 -1.05 -18.31
CA ARG A 81 -11.01 -0.97 -19.70
C ARG A 81 -11.49 0.37 -20.23
N ASP A 82 -10.88 1.45 -19.76
CA ASP A 82 -10.99 2.75 -20.39
C ASP A 82 -9.98 2.77 -21.53
N SER A 83 -10.45 2.31 -22.70
CA SER A 83 -9.89 2.75 -23.97
C SER A 83 -10.16 4.24 -24.10
N SER A 84 -9.21 5.06 -23.68
CA SER A 84 -9.18 6.48 -24.03
C SER A 84 -7.74 6.98 -23.91
N MET A 85 -6.97 6.83 -25.00
CA MET A 85 -5.69 7.51 -25.16
C MET A 85 -5.96 9.01 -25.20
N HIS A 86 -5.67 9.71 -24.11
CA HIS A 86 -5.57 11.16 -24.14
C HIS A 86 -4.12 11.55 -24.39
N HIS A 87 -3.81 11.87 -25.65
CA HIS A 87 -2.68 12.73 -25.98
C HIS A 87 -2.92 14.09 -25.33
N LYS A 88 -2.06 14.49 -24.39
CA LYS A 88 -2.00 15.86 -23.91
C LYS A 88 -0.71 16.48 -24.40
N ASN A 89 -0.84 17.32 -25.41
CA ASN A 89 0.22 18.18 -25.94
C ASN A 89 0.68 19.15 -24.85
N TRP A 90 1.99 19.21 -24.64
CA TRP A 90 2.67 20.21 -23.82
C TRP A 90 2.81 21.50 -24.63
N ILE A 91 2.04 22.53 -24.29
CA ILE A 91 2.21 23.87 -24.86
C ILE A 91 3.10 24.67 -23.89
N LEU A 92 4.25 25.12 -24.39
CA LEU A 92 5.11 26.12 -23.73
C LEU A 92 4.40 27.47 -23.67
N GLY A 93 4.57 28.18 -22.55
CA GLY A 93 4.27 29.60 -22.41
C GLY A 93 5.51 30.32 -21.88
N HIS A 94 5.75 31.51 -22.46
CA HIS A 94 6.96 32.33 -22.45
C HIS A 94 7.44 32.82 -21.08
#